data_AF-A0A359E9X1-F1
#
_entry.id   AF-A0A359E9X1-F1
#
_cell.length_a   1.000
_cell.length_b   1.000
_cell.length_c   1.000
_cell.angle_alpha   90.00
_cell.angle_beta   90.00
_cell.angle_gamma   90.00
#
_symmetry.space_group_name_H-M   'P 1'
#
loop_
_entity.id
_entity.type
_entity.pdbx_description
1 polymer ?
#
loop_
_entity_poly.entity_id
_entity_poly.type
_entity_poly.pdbx_seq_one_letter_code
_entity_poly.pdbx_strand_id
1 'polypeptide(L)'
;MSYDSEVYFEIADSSGVLLASGSDFAYEGVFTNYGVFDVDGDATLTFTGESTYDHARDGGDFPTATWAEGSTALVSGTVISAPGNGNQDFHNLVINAPGNLENNDLGMRDNTVGGNIDVISTGNARFYLSNPSTFDTLSITIMGDINMGADADAFASNGTGSASEINIHHYGNITVDGGNFSISRGSGPIVNWYLYEGDLTLNAGETQTSNARAGNAFIFAGEEVVQHLDVSADFEISHLPILVQEGAYLDMGNSNLSESGEHFTLEAGGTLASSDSAAFSSAGGGNLELGGSGDTILSLSSEANYVINATEAQWTGFALPLQVASLTIDNEAGVTQSRGVTINESLNLNAGVFDNTIGFNLGEDAVVNFDGGSLLFALGAPRIGTFALTSPEDGFALDLTGDVTTEVEISWETPSGPDSTTYTW
;
A
#
# COMPACT_ATOMS: atom_id res chain seq x y z
N MET A 1 26.05 -13.11 39.83
CA MET A 1 24.65 -13.51 40.10
C MET A 1 24.05 -12.54 41.11
N SER A 2 23.41 -11.50 40.60
CA SER A 2 22.47 -10.67 41.37
C SER A 2 21.12 -11.36 41.32
N TYR A 3 20.42 -11.43 42.45
CA TYR A 3 19.12 -12.10 42.61
C TYR A 3 18.06 -11.02 42.85
N ASP A 4 17.81 -10.22 41.83
CA ASP A 4 16.62 -9.38 41.66
C ASP A 4 16.63 -8.86 40.20
N SER A 5 15.56 -9.14 39.45
CA SER A 5 15.25 -8.69 38.07
C SER A 5 16.29 -8.96 36.96
N GLU A 6 15.93 -9.82 36.00
CA GLU A 6 16.63 -10.15 34.74
C GLU A 6 18.04 -10.77 34.86
N VAL A 7 18.25 -11.91 34.19
CA VAL A 7 19.60 -12.47 34.03
C VAL A 7 20.34 -11.56 33.04
N TYR A 8 21.48 -11.00 33.48
CA TYR A 8 22.33 -10.13 32.66
C TYR A 8 23.70 -10.77 32.44
N PHE A 9 24.11 -10.87 31.18
CA PHE A 9 25.43 -11.32 30.76
C PHE A 9 26.08 -10.24 29.90
N GLU A 10 27.34 -9.94 30.17
CA GLU A 10 28.10 -8.92 29.44
C GLU A 10 29.46 -9.45 29.03
N ILE A 11 29.81 -9.22 27.78
CA ILE A 11 31.18 -9.38 27.28
C ILE A 11 31.77 -7.98 27.13
N ALA A 12 32.78 -7.69 27.94
CA ALA A 12 33.49 -6.43 27.89
C ALA A 12 34.24 -6.25 26.55
N ASP A 13 34.46 -5.00 26.17
CA ASP A 13 35.30 -4.64 25.03
C ASP A 13 36.69 -5.31 25.16
N SER A 14 37.26 -5.71 24.03
CA SER A 14 38.52 -6.44 23.91
C SER A 14 38.56 -7.82 24.59
N SER A 15 37.42 -8.35 25.05
CA SER A 15 37.28 -9.72 25.54
C SER A 15 36.77 -10.65 24.45
N GLY A 16 37.06 -11.95 24.59
CA GLY A 16 36.53 -12.99 23.72
C GLY A 16 35.99 -14.15 24.55
N VAL A 17 34.78 -14.60 24.21
CA VAL A 17 34.13 -15.76 24.82
C VAL A 17 33.79 -16.76 23.71
N LEU A 18 34.12 -18.03 23.94
CA LEU A 18 33.77 -19.13 23.06
C LEU A 18 32.80 -20.06 23.79
N LEU A 19 31.63 -20.29 23.20
CA LEU A 19 30.78 -21.40 23.59
C LEU A 19 31.37 -22.68 22.98
N ALA A 20 32.03 -23.48 23.81
CA ALA A 20 32.86 -24.60 23.35
C ALA A 20 32.03 -25.76 22.77
N SER A 21 32.61 -26.49 21.81
CA SER A 21 32.05 -27.70 21.19
C SER A 21 31.39 -28.64 22.21
N GLY A 22 30.18 -29.10 21.88
CA GLY A 22 29.36 -29.99 22.72
C GLY A 22 28.61 -29.29 23.86
N SER A 23 28.67 -27.97 23.95
CA SER A 23 27.82 -27.19 24.86
C SER A 23 26.41 -27.04 24.31
N ASP A 24 25.43 -27.04 25.20
CA ASP A 24 24.03 -26.72 24.90
C ASP A 24 23.56 -25.63 25.87
N PHE A 25 23.28 -24.44 25.34
CA PHE A 25 23.02 -23.24 26.12
C PHE A 25 21.73 -22.54 25.67
N ALA A 26 20.70 -22.64 26.50
CA ALA A 26 19.50 -21.82 26.39
C ALA A 26 19.64 -20.60 27.32
N TYR A 27 19.39 -19.41 26.78
CA TYR A 27 19.51 -18.15 27.48
C TYR A 27 18.17 -17.40 27.52
N GLU A 28 17.81 -16.95 28.71
CA GLU A 28 16.68 -16.07 28.96
C GLU A 28 17.18 -14.87 29.77
N GLY A 29 17.00 -13.66 29.27
CA GLY A 29 17.52 -12.42 29.86
C GLY A 29 18.21 -11.51 28.83
N VAL A 30 19.05 -10.59 29.29
CA VAL A 30 19.77 -9.62 28.45
C VAL A 30 21.24 -10.03 28.32
N PHE A 31 21.71 -10.17 27.09
CA PHE A 31 23.09 -10.50 26.75
C PHE A 31 23.71 -9.35 25.95
N THR A 32 24.61 -8.58 26.54
CA THR A 32 25.26 -7.44 25.87
C THR A 32 26.69 -7.79 25.44
N ASN A 33 26.99 -7.62 24.16
CA ASN A 33 28.28 -7.98 23.60
C ASN A 33 29.06 -6.77 23.07
N TYR A 34 30.05 -6.30 23.84
CA TYR A 34 31.04 -5.32 23.40
C TYR A 34 32.29 -5.96 22.79
N GLY A 35 32.47 -7.28 22.98
CA GLY A 35 33.65 -8.04 22.55
C GLY A 35 33.30 -9.16 21.56
N VAL A 36 34.10 -10.23 21.51
CA VAL A 36 33.85 -11.37 20.61
C VAL A 36 33.04 -12.45 21.33
N PHE A 37 32.00 -12.95 20.67
CA PHE A 37 31.25 -14.11 21.13
C PHE A 37 31.10 -15.11 19.99
N ASP A 38 31.85 -16.21 20.08
CA ASP A 38 31.84 -17.27 19.07
C ASP A 38 31.08 -18.48 19.60
N VAL A 39 30.31 -19.11 18.72
CA VAL A 39 29.66 -20.40 18.97
C VAL A 39 30.39 -21.44 18.12
N ASP A 40 31.02 -22.41 18.76
CA ASP A 40 31.67 -23.52 18.05
C ASP A 40 30.62 -24.31 17.25
N GLY A 41 31.00 -24.92 16.12
CA GLY A 41 30.06 -25.54 15.18
C GLY A 41 29.29 -26.74 15.74
N ASP A 42 29.81 -27.36 16.81
CA ASP A 42 29.14 -28.45 17.54
C ASP A 42 28.44 -27.98 18.83
N ALA A 43 28.38 -26.67 19.09
CA ALA A 43 27.65 -26.09 20.22
C ALA A 43 26.30 -25.54 19.77
N THR A 44 25.31 -25.55 20.67
CA THR A 44 23.99 -24.98 20.44
C THR A 44 23.73 -23.81 21.38
N LEU A 45 23.28 -22.70 20.79
CA LEU A 45 22.83 -21.51 21.50
C LEU A 45 21.38 -21.24 21.13
N THR A 46 20.52 -21.02 22.12
CA THR A 46 19.13 -20.62 21.90
C THR A 46 18.79 -19.44 22.81
N PHE A 47 18.33 -18.36 22.20
CA PHE A 47 17.71 -17.24 22.91
C PHE A 47 16.21 -17.54 23.05
N THR A 48 15.71 -17.62 24.28
CA THR A 48 14.34 -18.06 24.60
C THR A 48 13.55 -17.01 25.35
N GLY A 49 12.22 -17.02 25.21
CA GLY A 49 11.34 -16.04 25.85
C GLY A 49 11.66 -14.64 25.35
N GLU A 50 11.45 -13.62 26.20
CA GLU A 50 11.69 -12.21 25.86
C GLU A 50 13.19 -11.82 25.94
N SER A 51 14.10 -12.78 25.74
CA SER A 51 15.54 -12.53 25.84
C SER A 51 16.02 -11.56 24.77
N THR A 52 16.96 -10.69 25.12
CA THR A 52 17.61 -9.77 24.18
C THR A 52 19.10 -10.07 24.06
N TYR A 53 19.59 -10.28 22.85
CA TYR A 53 21.01 -10.17 22.55
C TYR A 53 21.28 -8.79 21.95
N ASP A 54 22.08 -8.00 22.65
CA ASP A 54 22.52 -6.69 22.23
C ASP A 54 23.93 -6.77 21.62
N HIS A 55 23.99 -6.56 20.30
CA HIS A 55 25.23 -6.38 19.56
C HIS A 55 25.76 -4.96 19.75
N ALA A 56 26.32 -4.73 20.93
CA ALA A 56 26.83 -3.43 21.37
C ALA A 56 28.27 -3.14 20.89
N ARG A 57 28.58 -3.49 19.64
CA ARG A 57 29.90 -3.25 19.05
C ARG A 57 29.85 -2.96 17.56
N ASP A 58 30.93 -2.35 17.06
CA ASP A 58 31.13 -2.10 15.64
C ASP A 58 31.71 -3.33 14.94
N GLY A 59 31.05 -3.78 13.86
CA GLY A 59 31.38 -5.03 13.16
C GLY A 59 31.31 -6.26 14.06
N GLY A 60 32.12 -7.29 13.75
CA GLY A 60 31.99 -8.61 14.38
C GLY A 60 30.78 -9.36 13.85
N ASP A 61 30.48 -10.53 14.40
CA ASP A 61 29.39 -11.38 13.92
C ASP A 61 28.28 -11.49 14.98
N PHE A 62 27.02 -11.61 14.53
CA PHE A 62 26.00 -12.22 15.35
C PHE A 62 26.42 -13.66 15.70
N PRO A 63 26.18 -14.14 16.92
CA PRO A 63 26.40 -15.54 17.22
C PRO A 63 25.49 -16.41 16.35
N THR A 64 25.96 -17.61 16.00
CA THR A 64 25.06 -18.60 15.39
C THR A 64 24.12 -19.10 16.49
N ALA A 65 22.83 -18.77 16.38
CA ALA A 65 21.86 -19.07 17.41
C ALA A 65 20.51 -19.49 16.81
N THR A 66 19.70 -20.15 17.63
CA THR A 66 18.26 -20.24 17.41
C THR A 66 17.58 -19.11 18.19
N TRP A 67 16.82 -18.29 17.47
CA TRP A 67 16.06 -17.17 18.03
C TRP A 67 14.61 -17.62 18.21
N ALA A 68 14.28 -18.09 19.39
CA ALA A 68 12.93 -18.60 19.67
C ALA A 68 11.91 -17.46 19.76
N GLU A 69 10.63 -17.81 19.77
CA GLU A 69 9.52 -16.87 19.95
C GLU A 69 9.73 -15.98 21.18
N GLY A 70 9.46 -14.67 21.01
CA GLY A 70 9.72 -13.60 21.94
C GLY A 70 11.14 -13.00 21.90
N SER A 71 12.14 -13.71 21.36
CA SER A 71 13.54 -13.25 21.48
C SER A 71 13.90 -12.10 20.53
N THR A 72 14.89 -11.30 20.91
CA THR A 72 15.28 -10.08 20.19
C THR A 72 16.77 -10.06 19.89
N ALA A 73 17.12 -9.85 18.62
CA ALA A 73 18.44 -9.39 18.22
C ALA A 73 18.44 -7.86 18.12
N LEU A 74 19.25 -7.18 18.92
CA LEU A 74 19.38 -5.73 18.94
C LEU A 74 20.74 -5.31 18.35
N VAL A 75 20.71 -4.42 17.37
CA VAL A 75 21.89 -3.75 16.80
C VAL A 75 22.00 -2.36 17.42
N SER A 76 22.88 -2.19 18.41
CA SER A 76 23.05 -0.91 19.10
C SER A 76 24.41 -0.24 18.88
N GLY A 77 25.46 -1.05 18.65
CA GLY A 77 26.85 -0.57 18.68
C GLY A 77 27.49 -0.28 17.32
N THR A 78 26.75 -0.40 16.21
CA THR A 78 27.30 -0.15 14.87
C THR A 78 27.70 1.31 14.70
N VAL A 79 28.91 1.53 14.17
CA VAL A 79 29.44 2.86 13.80
C VAL A 79 29.81 2.90 12.33
N ILE A 80 30.48 1.86 11.81
CA ILE A 80 30.96 1.74 10.43
C ILE A 80 30.46 0.44 9.81
N SER A 81 30.44 -0.65 10.57
CA SER A 81 30.07 -1.99 10.07
C SER A 81 28.95 -2.60 10.89
N ALA A 82 27.90 -3.05 10.22
CA ALA A 82 26.89 -3.92 10.77
C ALA A 82 27.50 -5.24 11.26
N PRO A 83 26.78 -5.97 12.13
CA PRO A 83 27.13 -7.34 12.47
C PRO A 83 27.12 -8.21 11.20
N GLY A 84 28.17 -9.03 11.03
CA GLY A 84 28.15 -10.16 10.11
C GLY A 84 27.28 -11.31 10.64
N ASN A 85 27.24 -12.40 9.89
CA ASN A 85 26.43 -13.58 10.19
C ASN A 85 24.92 -13.30 10.39
N GLY A 86 24.38 -12.29 9.70
CA GLY A 86 22.94 -12.02 9.68
C GLY A 86 22.14 -12.93 8.75
N ASN A 87 22.79 -13.86 8.03
CA ASN A 87 22.12 -14.92 7.29
C ASN A 87 21.66 -16.05 8.22
N GLN A 88 20.71 -15.73 9.09
CA GLN A 88 20.00 -16.65 9.97
C GLN A 88 18.61 -16.09 10.24
N ASP A 89 17.69 -16.97 10.65
CA ASP A 89 16.37 -16.53 11.07
C ASP A 89 16.45 -15.79 12.41
N PHE A 90 15.62 -14.78 12.60
CA PHE A 90 15.46 -14.07 13.87
C PHE A 90 13.99 -14.16 14.30
N HIS A 91 13.71 -13.97 15.59
CA HIS A 91 12.34 -13.72 16.00
C HIS A 91 12.03 -12.22 15.87
N ASN A 92 12.52 -11.37 16.78
CA ASN A 92 12.49 -9.92 16.62
C ASN A 92 13.87 -9.37 16.25
N LEU A 93 13.89 -8.31 15.44
CA LEU A 93 15.10 -7.57 15.09
C LEU A 93 14.91 -6.08 15.42
N VAL A 94 15.82 -5.49 16.18
CA VAL A 94 15.79 -4.06 16.52
C VAL A 94 17.06 -3.39 16.02
N ILE A 95 16.90 -2.29 15.28
CA ILE A 95 18.00 -1.45 14.81
C ILE A 95 17.94 -0.12 15.57
N ASN A 96 18.90 0.08 16.46
CA ASN A 96 19.04 1.31 17.25
C ASN A 96 20.51 1.71 17.33
N ALA A 97 21.08 2.05 16.17
CA ALA A 97 22.49 2.40 16.00
C ALA A 97 22.67 3.90 15.69
N PRO A 98 22.38 4.81 16.64
CA PRO A 98 22.47 6.26 16.40
C PRO A 98 23.89 6.74 16.07
N GLY A 99 24.91 5.95 16.41
CA GLY A 99 26.30 6.21 16.08
C GLY A 99 26.73 5.81 14.67
N ASN A 100 25.86 5.17 13.89
CA ASN A 100 26.20 4.68 12.56
C ASN A 100 26.49 5.83 11.57
N LEU A 101 27.55 5.66 10.78
CA LEU A 101 28.08 6.62 9.82
C LEU A 101 28.09 6.08 8.38
N GLU A 102 27.86 4.78 8.19
CA GLU A 102 28.02 4.11 6.90
C GLU A 102 26.79 3.27 6.53
N ASN A 103 26.65 2.99 5.23
CA ASN A 103 25.55 2.17 4.73
C ASN A 103 25.82 0.68 5.02
N ASN A 104 24.91 0.05 5.74
CA ASN A 104 25.14 -1.26 6.33
C ASN A 104 24.17 -2.34 5.87
N ASP A 105 24.74 -3.47 5.46
CA ASP A 105 24.05 -4.68 5.04
C ASP A 105 23.81 -5.58 6.25
N LEU A 106 22.56 -5.97 6.50
CA LEU A 106 22.24 -7.01 7.48
C LEU A 106 22.57 -8.41 6.96
N GLY A 107 22.79 -8.56 5.65
CA GLY A 107 23.27 -9.79 5.04
C GLY A 107 22.25 -10.91 4.99
N MET A 108 20.96 -10.59 5.10
CA MET A 108 19.88 -11.58 5.12
C MET A 108 19.76 -12.26 3.75
N ARG A 109 19.57 -13.59 3.74
CA ARG A 109 19.36 -14.42 2.55
C ARG A 109 18.45 -15.59 2.90
N ASP A 110 17.26 -15.64 2.33
CA ASP A 110 16.30 -16.73 2.57
C ASP A 110 15.94 -16.89 4.06
N ASN A 111 15.93 -15.77 4.79
CA ASN A 111 15.66 -15.75 6.23
C ASN A 111 14.21 -15.40 6.55
N THR A 112 13.78 -15.82 7.73
CA THR A 112 12.52 -15.43 8.36
C THR A 112 12.78 -14.56 9.59
N VAL A 113 12.09 -13.43 9.68
CA VAL A 113 11.85 -12.70 10.92
C VAL A 113 10.48 -13.11 11.45
N GLY A 114 10.47 -13.90 12.51
CA GLY A 114 9.24 -14.51 13.06
C GLY A 114 8.33 -13.53 13.81
N GLY A 115 8.84 -12.35 14.16
CA GLY A 115 8.14 -11.25 14.82
C GLY A 115 8.45 -9.93 14.11
N ASN A 116 8.71 -8.88 14.87
CA ASN A 116 8.80 -7.52 14.36
C ASN A 116 10.23 -7.11 13.95
N ILE A 117 10.31 -6.14 13.03
CA ILE A 117 11.51 -5.33 12.79
C ILE A 117 11.25 -3.90 13.26
N ASP A 118 11.93 -3.47 14.32
CA ASP A 118 11.84 -2.10 14.82
C ASP A 118 13.10 -1.31 14.43
N VAL A 119 12.94 -0.30 13.58
CA VAL A 119 14.00 0.60 13.13
C VAL A 119 13.87 1.91 13.91
N ILE A 120 14.54 1.97 15.06
CA ILE A 120 14.50 3.12 15.96
C ILE A 120 15.45 4.22 15.50
N SER A 121 16.70 3.86 15.19
CA SER A 121 17.67 4.80 14.63
C SER A 121 18.73 4.07 13.81
N THR A 122 19.05 4.63 12.66
CA THR A 122 20.11 4.13 11.75
C THR A 122 21.32 5.04 11.73
N GLY A 123 21.39 6.03 12.63
CA GLY A 123 22.45 7.04 12.67
C GLY A 123 22.34 8.04 11.54
N ASN A 124 23.43 8.28 10.82
CA ASN A 124 23.50 9.21 9.68
C ASN A 124 23.58 8.48 8.32
N ALA A 125 23.17 7.21 8.29
CA ALA A 125 23.25 6.37 7.12
C ALA A 125 22.18 5.29 7.12
N ARG A 126 22.17 4.49 6.06
CA ARG A 126 21.15 3.47 5.81
C ARG A 126 21.49 2.10 6.41
N PHE A 127 20.51 1.44 6.99
CA PHE A 127 20.50 -0.03 7.11
C PHE A 127 19.65 -0.66 6.01
N TYR A 128 20.04 -1.83 5.53
CA TYR A 128 19.24 -2.57 4.56
C TYR A 128 19.30 -4.07 4.78
N LEU A 129 18.22 -4.75 4.39
CA LEU A 129 18.04 -6.19 4.65
C LEU A 129 19.11 -7.04 3.96
N SER A 130 19.40 -6.76 2.69
CA SER A 130 20.33 -7.58 1.90
C SER A 130 21.01 -6.85 0.75
N ASN A 131 22.10 -7.41 0.22
CA ASN A 131 22.73 -6.95 -1.02
C ASN A 131 23.13 -8.14 -1.91
N PRO A 132 22.18 -8.70 -2.68
CA PRO A 132 22.44 -9.84 -3.53
C PRO A 132 23.41 -9.52 -4.68
N SER A 133 24.25 -10.51 -5.01
CA SER A 133 25.09 -10.47 -6.21
C SER A 133 24.27 -10.74 -7.47
N THR A 134 24.79 -10.44 -8.66
CA THR A 134 24.09 -10.70 -9.93
C THR A 134 23.67 -12.17 -10.10
N PHE A 135 22.46 -12.39 -10.60
CA PHE A 135 21.83 -13.72 -10.80
C PHE A 135 21.49 -14.49 -9.52
N ASP A 136 21.50 -13.80 -8.39
CA ASP A 136 20.97 -14.29 -7.12
C ASP A 136 19.46 -13.97 -7.09
N THR A 137 18.65 -14.85 -6.52
CA THR A 137 17.25 -14.54 -6.19
C THR A 137 17.09 -14.97 -4.76
N LEU A 138 16.74 -14.03 -3.89
CA LEU A 138 16.55 -14.32 -2.48
C LEU A 138 15.14 -13.97 -2.03
N SER A 139 14.70 -14.67 -0.99
CA SER A 139 13.46 -14.41 -0.30
C SER A 139 13.74 -13.93 1.12
N ILE A 140 12.93 -13.02 1.65
CA ILE A 140 12.94 -12.65 3.07
C ILE A 140 11.50 -12.67 3.53
N THR A 141 11.21 -13.41 4.60
CA THR A 141 9.87 -13.47 5.19
C THR A 141 9.85 -12.68 6.50
N ILE A 142 8.84 -11.84 6.68
CA ILE A 142 8.63 -11.02 7.87
C ILE A 142 7.21 -11.30 8.34
N MET A 143 7.08 -11.94 9.50
CA MET A 143 5.79 -12.39 10.01
C MET A 143 5.07 -11.32 10.84
N GLY A 144 5.83 -10.47 11.54
CA GLY A 144 5.30 -9.35 12.33
C GLY A 144 5.40 -8.03 11.59
N ASP A 145 5.31 -6.93 12.34
CA ASP A 145 5.30 -5.57 11.82
C ASP A 145 6.71 -5.05 11.49
N ILE A 146 6.77 -4.03 10.63
CA ILE A 146 7.93 -3.14 10.50
C ILE A 146 7.56 -1.75 10.99
N ASN A 147 8.28 -1.27 12.01
CA ASN A 147 8.10 0.07 12.57
C ASN A 147 9.36 0.89 12.36
N MET A 148 9.31 1.90 11.48
CA MET A 148 10.39 2.87 11.30
C MET A 148 10.08 4.16 12.04
N GLY A 149 10.82 4.40 13.12
CA GLY A 149 10.64 5.57 13.98
C GLY A 149 11.19 6.87 13.38
N ALA A 150 10.74 8.00 13.92
CA ALA A 150 11.12 9.34 13.45
C ALA A 150 12.62 9.67 13.54
N ASP A 151 13.39 8.93 14.35
CA ASP A 151 14.84 9.12 14.55
C ASP A 151 15.70 8.22 13.62
N ALA A 152 15.07 7.47 12.72
CA ALA A 152 15.76 6.70 11.68
C ALA A 152 16.08 7.57 10.47
N ASP A 153 17.30 7.46 9.92
CA ASP A 153 17.70 8.20 8.72
C ASP A 153 17.22 7.48 7.45
N ALA A 154 17.52 6.19 7.33
CA ALA A 154 17.10 5.41 6.17
C ALA A 154 17.07 3.90 6.43
N PHE A 155 16.04 3.24 5.91
CA PHE A 155 15.92 1.79 5.87
C PHE A 155 15.48 1.34 4.47
N ALA A 156 16.02 0.23 3.97
CA ALA A 156 15.64 -0.29 2.65
C ALA A 156 15.73 -1.81 2.57
N SER A 157 15.15 -2.38 1.51
CA SER A 157 15.42 -3.78 1.16
C SER A 157 16.91 -4.00 0.83
N ASN A 158 17.55 -3.06 0.13
CA ASN A 158 18.87 -3.28 -0.43
C ASN A 158 19.83 -2.10 -0.53
N GLY A 159 21.10 -2.44 -0.77
CA GLY A 159 22.18 -1.51 -1.09
C GLY A 159 22.23 -1.10 -2.56
N THR A 160 23.03 -0.07 -2.87
CA THR A 160 23.17 0.48 -4.24
C THR A 160 23.83 -0.49 -5.22
N GLY A 161 24.58 -1.48 -4.72
CA GLY A 161 25.30 -2.48 -5.52
C GLY A 161 24.49 -3.72 -5.89
N SER A 162 23.22 -3.81 -5.47
CA SER A 162 22.35 -4.96 -5.77
C SER A 162 22.05 -5.05 -7.27
N ALA A 163 21.96 -6.29 -7.79
CA ALA A 163 21.87 -6.55 -9.23
C ALA A 163 20.87 -7.66 -9.61
N SER A 164 19.92 -7.94 -8.72
CA SER A 164 19.20 -9.21 -8.68
C SER A 164 17.80 -9.08 -8.09
N GLU A 165 17.03 -10.17 -8.11
CA GLU A 165 15.65 -10.18 -7.62
C GLU A 165 15.60 -10.39 -6.10
N ILE A 166 14.81 -9.56 -5.42
CA ILE A 166 14.56 -9.62 -3.98
C ILE A 166 13.06 -9.73 -3.78
N ASN A 167 12.62 -10.83 -3.18
CA ASN A 167 11.22 -11.03 -2.82
C ASN A 167 11.08 -10.91 -1.30
N ILE A 168 10.33 -9.91 -0.84
CA ILE A 168 9.99 -9.74 0.57
C ILE A 168 8.54 -10.19 0.74
N HIS A 169 8.30 -11.14 1.63
CA HIS A 169 6.98 -11.65 1.98
C HIS A 169 6.63 -11.14 3.38
N HIS A 170 5.65 -10.26 3.48
CA HIS A 170 5.33 -9.55 4.71
C HIS A 170 3.87 -9.80 5.13
N TYR A 171 3.68 -10.11 6.41
CA TYR A 171 2.38 -10.46 7.01
C TYR A 171 1.93 -9.49 8.12
N GLY A 172 2.77 -8.55 8.53
CA GLY A 172 2.40 -7.49 9.47
C GLY A 172 2.18 -6.14 8.80
N ASN A 173 1.94 -5.13 9.62
CA ASN A 173 1.81 -3.74 9.19
C ASN A 173 3.19 -3.13 8.92
N ILE A 174 3.25 -2.16 8.01
CA ILE A 174 4.39 -1.26 7.88
C ILE A 174 3.97 0.12 8.38
N THR A 175 4.65 0.66 9.38
CA THR A 175 4.46 2.03 9.86
C THR A 175 5.76 2.83 9.72
N VAL A 176 5.71 3.97 9.03
CA VAL A 176 6.85 4.88 8.81
C VAL A 176 6.56 6.25 9.39
N ASP A 177 7.28 6.60 10.46
CA ASP A 177 7.16 7.87 11.19
C ASP A 177 8.27 8.88 10.88
N GLY A 178 9.23 8.52 10.02
CA GLY A 178 10.28 9.42 9.54
C GLY A 178 11.36 8.72 8.72
N GLY A 179 12.35 9.51 8.30
CA GLY A 179 13.47 9.04 7.47
C GLY A 179 13.06 8.61 6.06
N ASN A 180 13.96 7.89 5.40
CA ASN A 180 13.73 7.34 4.06
C ASN A 180 13.46 5.82 4.13
N PHE A 181 12.23 5.41 3.84
CA PHE A 181 11.85 3.99 3.71
C PHE A 181 11.83 3.58 2.24
N SER A 182 12.87 2.89 1.78
CA SER A 182 13.07 2.62 0.35
C SER A 182 12.70 1.19 -0.06
N ILE A 183 11.93 1.05 -1.14
CA ILE A 183 11.71 -0.25 -1.80
C ILE A 183 13.01 -0.73 -2.43
N SER A 184 13.72 0.14 -3.15
CA SER A 184 15.00 -0.22 -3.78
C SER A 184 15.97 0.95 -3.84
N ARG A 185 17.25 0.69 -3.50
CA ARG A 185 18.33 1.68 -3.60
C ARG A 185 19.36 1.36 -4.68
N GLY A 186 19.18 0.26 -5.40
CA GLY A 186 19.98 -0.09 -6.57
C GLY A 186 19.19 0.19 -7.85
N SER A 187 19.87 0.45 -8.95
CA SER A 187 19.21 0.58 -10.27
C SER A 187 19.10 -0.74 -11.03
N GLY A 188 19.83 -1.77 -10.58
CA GLY A 188 19.84 -3.11 -11.15
C GLY A 188 18.82 -4.13 -10.60
N PRO A 189 18.37 -4.08 -9.34
CA PRO A 189 17.50 -5.11 -8.79
C PRO A 189 16.03 -4.90 -9.18
N ILE A 190 15.28 -5.98 -8.97
CA ILE A 190 13.81 -6.06 -9.01
C ILE A 190 13.39 -6.44 -7.60
N VAL A 191 12.70 -5.55 -6.90
CA VAL A 191 12.27 -5.75 -5.53
C VAL A 191 10.75 -5.84 -5.48
N ASN A 192 10.27 -7.05 -5.22
CA ASN A 192 8.85 -7.31 -5.01
C ASN A 192 8.61 -7.38 -3.50
N TRP A 193 7.87 -6.42 -2.97
CA TRP A 193 7.49 -6.40 -1.56
C TRP A 193 6.02 -6.79 -1.42
N TYR A 194 5.77 -8.08 -1.23
CA TYR A 194 4.43 -8.64 -1.05
C TYR A 194 3.92 -8.35 0.36
N LEU A 195 2.77 -7.69 0.43
CA LEU A 195 1.96 -7.51 1.64
C LEU A 195 0.79 -8.49 1.56
N TYR A 196 0.88 -9.62 2.25
CA TYR A 196 -0.20 -10.61 2.30
C TYR A 196 -1.27 -10.28 3.33
N GLU A 197 -0.87 -9.55 4.36
CA GLU A 197 -1.70 -9.08 5.46
C GLU A 197 -1.21 -7.68 5.85
N GLY A 198 -1.85 -7.08 6.84
CA GLY A 198 -1.48 -5.78 7.38
C GLY A 198 -1.71 -4.60 6.43
N ASP A 199 -1.54 -3.42 7.02
CA ASP A 199 -1.71 -2.12 6.39
C ASP A 199 -0.36 -1.45 6.12
N LEU A 200 -0.33 -0.50 5.17
CA LEU A 200 0.82 0.37 4.89
C LEU A 200 0.50 1.80 5.34
N THR A 201 1.14 2.25 6.41
CA THR A 201 0.96 3.58 7.00
C THR A 201 2.23 4.41 6.88
N LEU A 202 2.15 5.51 6.14
CA LEU A 202 3.22 6.45 5.83
C LEU A 202 2.92 7.80 6.48
N ASN A 203 3.35 8.00 7.73
CA ASN A 203 3.01 9.15 8.56
C ASN A 203 3.89 10.38 8.27
N ALA A 204 5.20 10.16 8.11
CA ALA A 204 6.19 11.19 7.79
C ALA A 204 7.46 10.58 7.21
N GLY A 205 8.31 11.40 6.60
CA GLY A 205 9.54 10.96 5.94
C GLY A 205 9.40 10.93 4.42
N GLU A 206 10.12 10.04 3.75
CA GLU A 206 10.05 9.85 2.30
C GLU A 206 10.11 8.38 1.90
N THR A 207 9.51 8.02 0.76
CA THR A 207 9.83 6.75 0.06
C THR A 207 10.89 6.97 -0.99
N GLN A 208 11.61 5.90 -1.35
CA GLN A 208 12.47 5.93 -2.52
C GLN A 208 12.50 4.61 -3.29
N THR A 209 12.54 4.72 -4.63
CA THR A 209 13.02 3.63 -5.48
C THR A 209 13.95 4.16 -6.57
N SER A 210 15.14 3.57 -6.73
CA SER A 210 16.15 4.07 -7.68
C SER A 210 15.89 3.67 -9.14
N ASN A 211 14.90 2.82 -9.38
CA ASN A 211 14.43 2.38 -10.69
C ASN A 211 12.92 2.09 -10.63
N ALA A 212 12.08 3.12 -10.68
CA ALA A 212 10.62 2.99 -10.67
C ALA A 212 9.98 2.35 -11.91
N ARG A 213 10.78 1.72 -12.77
CA ARG A 213 10.28 0.96 -13.92
C ARG A 213 9.70 -0.36 -13.43
N ALA A 214 8.68 -0.86 -14.11
CA ALA A 214 8.03 -2.15 -13.88
C ALA A 214 9.03 -3.22 -13.40
N GLY A 215 8.93 -3.58 -12.11
CA GLY A 215 9.82 -4.53 -11.43
C GLY A 215 10.06 -4.23 -9.94
N ASN A 216 9.91 -2.98 -9.48
CA ASN A 216 9.90 -2.70 -8.04
C ASN A 216 8.51 -2.25 -7.64
N ALA A 217 7.92 -2.83 -6.59
CA ALA A 217 6.61 -2.45 -6.10
C ALA A 217 6.37 -2.89 -4.66
N PHE A 218 5.56 -2.13 -3.93
CA PHE A 218 4.70 -2.73 -2.91
C PHE A 218 3.56 -3.45 -3.61
N ILE A 219 3.38 -4.72 -3.28
CA ILE A 219 2.41 -5.61 -3.91
C ILE A 219 1.39 -6.01 -2.85
N PHE A 220 0.19 -5.44 -2.94
CA PHE A 220 -0.94 -5.84 -2.11
C PHE A 220 -1.48 -7.17 -2.64
N ALA A 221 -1.37 -8.21 -1.81
CA ALA A 221 -1.60 -9.60 -2.15
C ALA A 221 -2.53 -10.31 -1.14
N GLY A 222 -3.17 -9.54 -0.25
CA GLY A 222 -4.05 -10.10 0.77
C GLY A 222 -5.37 -10.60 0.21
N GLU A 223 -5.56 -11.91 0.22
CA GLU A 223 -6.83 -12.54 -0.10
C GLU A 223 -7.76 -12.50 1.13
N GLU A 224 -9.04 -12.21 0.91
CA GLU A 224 -10.09 -12.17 1.96
C GLU A 224 -9.91 -11.12 3.08
N VAL A 225 -8.93 -10.24 2.96
CA VAL A 225 -8.68 -9.12 3.88
C VAL A 225 -8.74 -7.80 3.14
N VAL A 226 -9.17 -6.74 3.84
CA VAL A 226 -9.05 -5.36 3.36
C VAL A 226 -7.74 -4.80 3.90
N GLN A 227 -6.80 -4.49 3.01
CA GLN A 227 -5.57 -3.80 3.35
C GLN A 227 -5.76 -2.30 3.15
N HIS A 228 -5.22 -1.49 4.03
CA HIS A 228 -5.31 -0.03 3.96
C HIS A 228 -3.97 0.57 3.56
N LEU A 229 -4.03 1.62 2.74
CA LEU A 229 -2.92 2.51 2.48
C LEU A 229 -3.24 3.89 3.04
N ASP A 230 -2.50 4.29 4.07
CA ASP A 230 -2.61 5.58 4.73
C ASP A 230 -1.36 6.41 4.46
N VAL A 231 -1.48 7.47 3.66
CA VAL A 231 -0.38 8.40 3.35
C VAL A 231 -0.73 9.79 3.88
N SER A 232 0.05 10.23 4.86
CA SER A 232 -0.06 11.55 5.46
C SER A 232 0.42 12.65 4.50
N ALA A 233 -0.11 13.85 4.67
CA ALA A 233 0.36 15.04 3.97
C ALA A 233 1.82 15.43 4.33
N ASP A 234 2.34 14.93 5.46
CA ASP A 234 3.71 15.15 5.91
C ASP A 234 4.71 14.12 5.33
N PHE A 235 4.23 13.19 4.51
CA PHE A 235 5.05 12.17 3.85
C PHE A 235 5.40 12.60 2.40
N GLU A 236 6.68 12.58 2.06
CA GLU A 236 7.16 12.88 0.70
C GLU A 236 7.21 11.61 -0.15
N ILE A 237 6.39 11.56 -1.20
CA ILE A 237 6.41 10.45 -2.15
C ILE A 237 7.51 10.69 -3.19
N SER A 238 8.72 10.18 -2.93
CA SER A 238 9.84 10.20 -3.88
C SER A 238 9.99 8.84 -4.55
N HIS A 239 9.00 8.50 -5.38
CA HIS A 239 8.81 7.20 -6.05
C HIS A 239 8.19 6.11 -5.14
N LEU A 240 6.96 5.69 -5.47
CA LEU A 240 6.14 4.71 -4.74
C LEU A 240 5.30 3.86 -5.72
N PRO A 241 5.92 2.86 -6.37
CA PRO A 241 5.22 1.95 -7.26
C PRO A 241 4.37 0.97 -6.45
N ILE A 242 3.12 0.80 -6.87
CA ILE A 242 2.11 -0.03 -6.20
C ILE A 242 1.48 -0.98 -7.22
N LEU A 243 1.31 -2.23 -6.82
CA LEU A 243 0.52 -3.23 -7.53
C LEU A 243 -0.51 -3.83 -6.58
N VAL A 244 -1.76 -3.94 -7.03
CA VAL A 244 -2.84 -4.66 -6.35
C VAL A 244 -3.18 -5.89 -7.17
N GLN A 245 -2.96 -7.08 -6.59
CA GLN A 245 -3.11 -8.36 -7.30
C GLN A 245 -4.58 -8.76 -7.48
N GLU A 246 -4.79 -9.73 -8.37
CA GLU A 246 -6.06 -10.46 -8.45
C GLU A 246 -6.50 -10.97 -7.07
N GLY A 247 -7.77 -10.77 -6.70
CA GLY A 247 -8.32 -11.21 -5.43
C GLY A 247 -7.99 -10.32 -4.23
N ALA A 248 -7.00 -9.42 -4.34
CA ALA A 248 -6.64 -8.50 -3.27
C ALA A 248 -7.63 -7.33 -3.15
N TYR A 249 -7.79 -6.79 -1.94
CA TYR A 249 -8.58 -5.58 -1.67
C TYR A 249 -7.69 -4.51 -1.03
N LEU A 250 -7.48 -3.41 -1.75
CA LEU A 250 -6.83 -2.21 -1.24
C LEU A 250 -7.84 -1.08 -1.01
N ASP A 251 -7.94 -0.59 0.21
CA ASP A 251 -8.60 0.67 0.54
C ASP A 251 -7.58 1.80 0.68
N MET A 252 -7.69 2.81 -0.18
CA MET A 252 -6.80 3.97 -0.15
C MET A 252 -7.28 5.06 0.82
N GLY A 253 -8.47 4.93 1.41
CA GLY A 253 -9.05 5.95 2.29
C GLY A 253 -9.01 7.33 1.62
N ASN A 254 -8.38 8.30 2.30
CA ASN A 254 -8.14 9.66 1.78
C ASN A 254 -6.70 9.88 1.27
N SER A 255 -5.89 8.84 1.17
CA SER A 255 -4.48 8.92 0.78
C SER A 255 -4.32 9.41 -0.64
N ASN A 256 -3.54 10.47 -0.83
CA ASN A 256 -3.35 11.07 -2.14
C ASN A 256 -2.00 10.70 -2.74
N LEU A 257 -2.02 9.93 -3.83
CA LEU A 257 -0.82 9.58 -4.60
C LEU A 257 -0.65 10.44 -5.86
N SER A 258 -1.39 11.54 -6.01
CA SER A 258 -1.38 12.41 -7.20
C SER A 258 -0.01 12.97 -7.53
N GLU A 259 0.81 13.24 -6.51
CA GLU A 259 2.15 13.79 -6.67
C GLU A 259 3.22 12.71 -6.93
N SER A 260 2.86 11.42 -6.80
CA SER A 260 3.82 10.33 -6.94
C SER A 260 4.44 10.25 -8.33
N GLY A 261 3.69 10.56 -9.40
CA GLY A 261 4.19 10.45 -10.78
C GLY A 261 4.59 9.03 -11.18
N GLU A 262 4.08 8.01 -10.50
CA GLU A 262 4.61 6.64 -10.49
C GLU A 262 3.64 5.56 -10.99
N HIS A 263 4.13 4.31 -11.03
CA HIS A 263 3.42 3.15 -11.54
C HIS A 263 2.42 2.63 -10.52
N PHE A 264 1.12 2.88 -10.73
CA PHE A 264 0.05 2.23 -9.99
C PHE A 264 -0.65 1.24 -10.92
N THR A 265 -0.70 -0.04 -10.50
CA THR A 265 -1.37 -1.11 -11.26
C THR A 265 -2.42 -1.79 -10.40
N LEU A 266 -3.65 -1.86 -10.90
CA LEU A 266 -4.71 -2.72 -10.39
C LEU A 266 -4.95 -3.82 -11.41
N GLU A 267 -4.65 -5.07 -11.03
CA GLU A 267 -4.82 -6.24 -11.89
C GLU A 267 -6.31 -6.62 -12.04
N ALA A 268 -6.62 -7.46 -13.03
CA ALA A 268 -7.95 -8.04 -13.17
C ALA A 268 -8.34 -8.82 -11.90
N GLY A 269 -9.60 -8.72 -11.48
CA GLY A 269 -10.10 -9.35 -10.25
C GLY A 269 -9.67 -8.69 -8.94
N GLY A 270 -8.73 -7.73 -8.95
CA GLY A 270 -8.39 -6.92 -7.77
C GLY A 270 -9.51 -5.95 -7.40
N THR A 271 -9.53 -5.48 -6.16
CA THR A 271 -10.49 -4.49 -5.64
C THR A 271 -9.77 -3.24 -5.15
N LEU A 272 -10.25 -2.08 -5.60
CA LEU A 272 -9.76 -0.78 -5.17
C LEU A 272 -10.88 0.06 -4.57
N ALA A 273 -10.70 0.48 -3.32
CA ALA A 273 -11.63 1.33 -2.59
C ALA A 273 -11.06 2.74 -2.35
N SER A 274 -11.98 3.70 -2.22
CA SER A 274 -11.64 5.11 -2.12
C SER A 274 -12.68 5.88 -1.30
N SER A 275 -12.18 6.58 -0.28
CA SER A 275 -12.94 7.53 0.54
C SER A 275 -12.63 9.00 0.20
N ASP A 276 -11.73 9.29 -0.76
CA ASP A 276 -11.46 10.66 -1.18
C ASP A 276 -12.70 11.28 -1.87
N SER A 277 -12.96 12.55 -1.63
CA SER A 277 -14.12 13.28 -2.19
C SER A 277 -14.27 13.20 -3.72
N ALA A 278 -13.16 13.07 -4.46
CA ALA A 278 -13.14 12.94 -5.91
C ALA A 278 -12.90 11.49 -6.39
N ALA A 279 -12.81 10.56 -5.45
CA ALA A 279 -12.46 9.15 -5.60
C ALA A 279 -11.33 8.91 -6.61
N PHE A 280 -11.66 8.30 -7.75
CA PHE A 280 -10.73 8.01 -8.84
C PHE A 280 -10.70 9.18 -9.84
N SER A 281 -10.31 10.38 -9.43
CA SER A 281 -10.28 11.56 -10.32
C SER A 281 -8.87 11.94 -10.74
N SER A 282 -8.71 12.19 -12.04
CA SER A 282 -7.41 12.45 -12.67
C SER A 282 -7.07 13.92 -12.89
N ALA A 283 -7.91 14.85 -12.43
CA ALA A 283 -7.69 16.28 -12.62
C ALA A 283 -8.30 17.03 -11.42
N GLY A 284 -7.45 17.49 -10.50
CA GLY A 284 -7.86 18.40 -9.42
C GLY A 284 -8.28 17.73 -8.11
N GLY A 285 -7.67 16.59 -7.75
CA GLY A 285 -7.92 15.84 -6.52
C GLY A 285 -8.46 14.43 -6.78
N GLY A 286 -8.36 13.56 -5.78
CA GLY A 286 -8.59 12.11 -5.86
C GLY A 286 -7.47 11.33 -5.15
N ASN A 287 -7.68 10.04 -4.88
CA ASN A 287 -6.59 9.18 -4.38
C ASN A 287 -5.48 8.96 -5.44
N LEU A 288 -5.86 9.02 -6.73
CA LEU A 288 -5.00 8.72 -7.88
C LEU A 288 -5.17 9.79 -8.96
N GLU A 289 -4.11 10.53 -9.29
CA GLU A 289 -4.13 11.48 -10.41
C GLU A 289 -3.40 10.92 -11.65
N LEU A 290 -3.87 11.29 -12.85
CA LEU A 290 -3.12 11.07 -14.09
C LEU A 290 -1.98 12.10 -14.15
N GLY A 291 -0.87 11.82 -13.47
CA GLY A 291 0.32 12.66 -13.47
C GLY A 291 1.08 12.59 -14.79
N GLY A 292 0.98 13.66 -15.60
CA GLY A 292 1.67 13.80 -16.88
C GLY A 292 3.19 13.93 -16.78
N SER A 293 3.89 12.82 -17.00
CA SER A 293 5.20 12.77 -17.66
C SER A 293 5.34 11.38 -18.32
N GLY A 294 6.20 11.24 -19.34
CA GLY A 294 6.18 10.08 -20.24
C GLY A 294 6.50 8.70 -19.61
N ASP A 295 6.92 8.66 -18.33
CA ASP A 295 7.26 7.43 -17.60
C ASP A 295 6.23 7.05 -16.51
N THR A 296 5.17 7.85 -16.28
CA THR A 296 4.07 7.54 -15.33
C THR A 296 3.12 6.49 -15.90
N ILE A 297 2.73 5.47 -15.13
CA ILE A 297 1.75 4.46 -15.56
C ILE A 297 0.65 4.35 -14.50
N LEU A 298 -0.56 4.81 -14.82
CA LEU A 298 -1.77 4.41 -14.10
C LEU A 298 -2.47 3.33 -14.92
N SER A 299 -2.42 2.08 -14.45
CA SER A 299 -3.08 0.93 -15.06
C SER A 299 -4.21 0.45 -14.17
N LEU A 300 -5.44 0.77 -14.55
CA LEU A 300 -6.65 0.32 -13.86
C LEU A 300 -7.38 -0.67 -14.77
N SER A 301 -7.44 -1.94 -14.36
CA SER A 301 -8.04 -3.00 -15.17
C SER A 301 -9.55 -2.81 -15.34
N SER A 302 -10.06 -3.03 -16.56
CA SER A 302 -11.51 -3.07 -16.81
C SER A 302 -12.21 -4.30 -16.26
N GLU A 303 -11.44 -5.27 -15.78
CA GLU A 303 -11.90 -6.53 -15.17
C GLU A 303 -11.71 -6.50 -13.64
N ALA A 304 -11.47 -5.32 -13.05
CA ALA A 304 -11.33 -5.11 -11.61
C ALA A 304 -12.61 -4.55 -10.97
N ASN A 305 -12.63 -4.57 -9.64
CA ASN A 305 -13.72 -4.09 -8.79
C ASN A 305 -13.37 -2.72 -8.17
N TYR A 306 -14.36 -1.84 -8.09
CA TYR A 306 -14.18 -0.48 -7.57
C TYR A 306 -15.21 -0.16 -6.50
N VAL A 307 -14.77 0.44 -5.40
CA VAL A 307 -15.61 0.78 -4.24
C VAL A 307 -15.47 2.27 -3.93
N ILE A 308 -16.60 2.92 -3.69
CA ILE A 308 -16.69 4.34 -3.31
C ILE A 308 -17.37 4.39 -1.94
N ASN A 309 -16.61 4.69 -0.89
CA ASN A 309 -16.98 4.40 0.51
C ASN A 309 -16.79 5.54 1.52
N ALA A 310 -16.74 6.80 1.08
CA ALA A 310 -16.66 7.93 2.01
C ALA A 310 -17.96 8.17 2.77
N THR A 311 -17.86 9.00 3.82
CA THR A 311 -19.01 9.52 4.56
C THR A 311 -19.54 10.85 4.01
N GLU A 312 -18.76 11.55 3.19
CA GLU A 312 -19.12 12.80 2.52
C GLU A 312 -19.44 12.53 1.05
N ALA A 313 -20.23 13.41 0.41
CA ALA A 313 -20.66 13.18 -0.98
C ALA A 313 -19.46 13.06 -1.93
N GLN A 314 -19.45 12.00 -2.74
CA GLN A 314 -18.34 11.67 -3.63
C GLN A 314 -18.71 11.73 -5.11
N TRP A 315 -17.69 11.76 -5.95
CA TRP A 315 -17.79 11.61 -7.39
C TRP A 315 -17.08 10.32 -7.80
N THR A 316 -17.54 9.63 -8.85
CA THR A 316 -16.84 8.42 -9.32
C THR A 316 -15.43 8.71 -9.86
N GLY A 317 -15.22 9.93 -10.37
CA GLY A 317 -13.95 10.38 -10.91
C GLY A 317 -13.70 9.97 -12.37
N PHE A 318 -12.74 10.65 -13.01
CA PHE A 318 -12.37 10.48 -14.42
C PHE A 318 -11.21 9.47 -14.66
N ALA A 319 -10.51 9.02 -13.63
CA ALA A 319 -9.59 7.87 -13.73
C ALA A 319 -10.33 6.52 -13.68
N LEU A 320 -11.58 6.45 -13.17
CA LEU A 320 -12.38 5.24 -13.24
C LEU A 320 -12.49 4.75 -14.70
N PRO A 321 -12.15 3.47 -15.00
CA PRO A 321 -12.29 2.93 -16.34
C PRO A 321 -13.71 3.01 -16.90
N LEU A 322 -13.84 3.10 -18.22
CA LEU A 322 -15.14 3.12 -18.90
C LEU A 322 -15.88 1.78 -18.85
N GLN A 323 -15.17 0.72 -18.45
CA GLN A 323 -15.69 -0.63 -18.24
C GLN A 323 -15.06 -1.15 -16.96
N VAL A 324 -15.86 -1.75 -16.08
CA VAL A 324 -15.40 -2.34 -14.81
C VAL A 324 -16.08 -3.70 -14.62
N ALA A 325 -15.49 -4.58 -13.83
CA ALA A 325 -16.17 -5.81 -13.42
C ALA A 325 -17.33 -5.46 -12.50
N SER A 326 -17.02 -4.87 -11.34
CA SER A 326 -18.03 -4.42 -10.38
C SER A 326 -17.80 -2.99 -9.90
N LEU A 327 -18.90 -2.30 -9.57
CA LEU A 327 -18.91 -0.99 -8.92
C LEU A 327 -19.77 -1.07 -7.66
N THR A 328 -19.20 -0.71 -6.52
CA THR A 328 -19.90 -0.65 -5.24
C THR A 328 -20.01 0.80 -4.77
N ILE A 329 -21.24 1.20 -4.42
CA ILE A 329 -21.57 2.49 -3.84
C ILE A 329 -21.94 2.26 -2.37
N ASP A 330 -21.07 2.69 -1.48
CA ASP A 330 -21.23 2.55 -0.03
C ASP A 330 -21.02 3.90 0.67
N ASN A 331 -21.80 4.90 0.26
CA ASN A 331 -21.66 6.27 0.72
C ASN A 331 -23.05 6.86 0.99
N GLU A 332 -23.41 7.03 2.27
CA GLU A 332 -24.72 7.55 2.69
C GLU A 332 -25.03 8.95 2.16
N ALA A 333 -24.00 9.80 1.97
CA ALA A 333 -24.16 11.15 1.43
C ALA A 333 -24.40 11.17 -0.09
N GLY A 334 -24.18 10.04 -0.76
CA GLY A 334 -24.44 9.83 -2.17
C GLY A 334 -23.21 10.01 -3.06
N VAL A 335 -23.31 9.44 -4.26
CA VAL A 335 -22.24 9.43 -5.26
C VAL A 335 -22.75 9.93 -6.61
N THR A 336 -22.05 10.89 -7.20
CA THR A 336 -22.36 11.42 -8.52
C THR A 336 -21.47 10.82 -9.59
N GLN A 337 -22.07 10.27 -10.66
CA GLN A 337 -21.31 9.80 -11.82
C GLN A 337 -20.56 10.96 -12.48
N SER A 338 -19.26 10.77 -12.70
CA SER A 338 -18.46 11.73 -13.49
C SER A 338 -18.54 11.46 -15.00
N ARG A 339 -18.91 10.24 -15.40
CA ARG A 339 -19.05 9.80 -16.80
C ARG A 339 -19.84 8.49 -16.85
N GLY A 340 -20.30 8.13 -18.05
CA GLY A 340 -20.95 6.83 -18.26
C GLY A 340 -19.94 5.69 -18.17
N VAL A 341 -20.33 4.62 -17.49
CA VAL A 341 -19.53 3.40 -17.25
C VAL A 341 -20.32 2.17 -17.69
N THR A 342 -19.63 1.13 -18.15
CA THR A 342 -20.20 -0.20 -18.36
C THR A 342 -19.80 -1.09 -17.19
N ILE A 343 -20.78 -1.70 -16.54
CA ILE A 343 -20.59 -2.57 -15.39
C ILE A 343 -20.91 -4.00 -15.84
N ASN A 344 -19.89 -4.85 -15.89
CA ASN A 344 -19.98 -6.15 -16.54
C ASN A 344 -20.54 -7.25 -15.64
N GLU A 345 -20.32 -7.16 -14.32
CA GLU A 345 -20.71 -8.18 -13.35
C GLU A 345 -21.72 -7.67 -12.33
N SER A 346 -21.36 -6.70 -11.48
CA SER A 346 -22.28 -6.23 -10.44
C SER A 346 -22.21 -4.73 -10.15
N LEU A 347 -23.38 -4.11 -9.98
CA LEU A 347 -23.54 -2.80 -9.35
C LEU A 347 -24.14 -3.02 -7.96
N ASN A 348 -23.35 -2.78 -6.93
CA ASN A 348 -23.77 -2.96 -5.53
C ASN A 348 -24.09 -1.59 -4.92
N LEU A 349 -25.34 -1.39 -4.52
CA LEU A 349 -25.81 -0.14 -3.90
C LEU A 349 -26.04 -0.41 -2.42
N ASN A 350 -24.98 -0.30 -1.63
CA ASN A 350 -24.98 -0.59 -0.20
C ASN A 350 -25.54 0.59 0.60
N ALA A 351 -25.17 1.82 0.25
CA ALA A 351 -25.63 3.02 0.94
C ALA A 351 -25.77 4.23 0.01
N GLY A 352 -26.70 5.13 0.39
CA GLY A 352 -26.94 6.41 -0.28
C GLY A 352 -27.55 6.34 -1.67
N VAL A 353 -27.52 7.47 -2.37
CA VAL A 353 -28.08 7.60 -3.73
C VAL A 353 -26.94 7.67 -4.73
N PHE A 354 -26.95 6.78 -5.72
CA PHE A 354 -26.11 6.88 -6.90
C PHE A 354 -26.80 7.75 -7.94
N ASP A 355 -26.29 8.98 -8.12
CA ASP A 355 -26.73 9.88 -9.18
C ASP A 355 -26.20 9.36 -10.52
N ASN A 356 -27.08 8.57 -11.14
CA ASN A 356 -26.88 8.00 -12.44
C ASN A 356 -27.39 8.89 -13.57
N THR A 357 -27.56 10.21 -13.42
CA THR A 357 -28.11 11.10 -14.47
C THR A 357 -27.43 10.88 -15.84
N ILE A 358 -26.10 10.74 -15.85
CA ILE A 358 -25.31 10.52 -17.08
C ILE A 358 -25.62 9.14 -17.71
N GLY A 359 -25.87 8.14 -16.89
CA GLY A 359 -26.23 6.78 -17.31
C GLY A 359 -25.07 5.81 -17.31
N PHE A 360 -25.41 4.55 -17.28
CA PHE A 360 -24.47 3.44 -17.31
C PHE A 360 -25.05 2.31 -18.17
N ASN A 361 -24.17 1.43 -18.63
CA ASN A 361 -24.54 0.20 -19.29
C ASN A 361 -24.32 -0.97 -18.33
N LEU A 362 -25.14 -1.99 -18.46
CA LEU A 362 -24.98 -3.27 -17.79
C LEU A 362 -24.53 -4.31 -18.83
N GLY A 363 -23.57 -5.15 -18.46
CA GLY A 363 -23.24 -6.37 -19.21
C GLY A 363 -24.44 -7.30 -19.32
N GLU A 364 -24.39 -8.26 -20.26
CA GLU A 364 -25.50 -9.18 -20.55
C GLU A 364 -26.00 -9.92 -19.30
N ASP A 365 -25.08 -10.29 -18.42
CA ASP A 365 -25.35 -11.03 -17.18
C ASP A 365 -25.17 -10.17 -15.92
N ALA A 366 -25.02 -8.85 -16.05
CA ALA A 366 -24.74 -7.98 -14.91
C ALA A 366 -25.94 -7.86 -13.97
N VAL A 367 -25.68 -7.84 -12.67
CA VAL A 367 -26.69 -7.76 -11.61
C VAL A 367 -26.63 -6.40 -10.91
N VAL A 368 -27.79 -5.88 -10.50
CA VAL A 368 -27.87 -4.70 -9.63
C VAL A 368 -28.43 -5.13 -8.28
N ASN A 369 -27.63 -4.93 -7.23
CA ASN A 369 -27.98 -5.27 -5.85
C ASN A 369 -28.33 -3.99 -5.08
N PHE A 370 -29.45 -4.01 -4.37
CA PHE A 370 -29.95 -2.89 -3.56
C PHE A 370 -29.92 -3.29 -2.08
N ASP A 371 -28.80 -3.02 -1.41
CA ASP A 371 -28.51 -3.45 -0.03
C ASP A 371 -28.54 -2.29 0.96
N GLY A 372 -29.30 -1.23 0.64
CA GLY A 372 -29.48 -0.04 1.47
C GLY A 372 -29.33 1.27 0.67
N GLY A 373 -28.66 1.19 -0.48
CA GLY A 373 -28.55 2.28 -1.45
C GLY A 373 -29.65 2.27 -2.52
N SER A 374 -29.59 3.25 -3.41
CA SER A 374 -30.57 3.42 -4.50
C SER A 374 -29.97 4.13 -5.72
N LEU A 375 -30.65 4.01 -6.86
CA LEU A 375 -30.37 4.84 -8.04
C LEU A 375 -31.22 6.12 -7.97
N LEU A 376 -30.66 7.25 -8.40
CA LEU A 376 -31.46 8.48 -8.57
C LEU A 376 -32.57 8.27 -9.61
N PHE A 377 -32.25 7.61 -10.73
CA PHE A 377 -33.19 7.21 -11.76
C PHE A 377 -33.27 5.68 -11.84
N ALA A 378 -34.46 5.13 -11.63
CA ALA A 378 -34.70 3.70 -11.71
C ALA A 378 -34.33 3.13 -13.11
N LEU A 379 -33.93 1.85 -13.13
CA LEU A 379 -33.64 1.15 -14.37
C LEU A 379 -34.86 1.17 -15.30
N GLY A 380 -34.64 1.53 -16.57
CA GLY A 380 -35.71 1.61 -17.57
C GLY A 380 -36.65 2.80 -17.43
N ALA A 381 -36.41 3.72 -16.48
CA ALA A 381 -37.14 4.98 -16.44
C ALA A 381 -36.81 5.83 -17.69
N PRO A 382 -37.82 6.42 -18.37
CA PRO A 382 -37.59 7.31 -19.49
C PRO A 382 -36.73 8.50 -19.06
N ARG A 383 -35.65 8.77 -19.80
CA ARG A 383 -34.71 9.85 -19.53
C ARG A 383 -35.06 11.06 -20.37
N ILE A 384 -35.33 12.19 -19.71
CA ILE A 384 -35.61 13.45 -20.40
C ILE A 384 -34.27 14.03 -20.87
N GLY A 385 -34.03 14.05 -22.19
CA GLY A 385 -32.96 14.85 -22.75
C GLY A 385 -33.30 16.33 -22.72
N THR A 386 -32.34 17.20 -22.42
CA THR A 386 -32.52 18.65 -22.54
C THR A 386 -32.69 19.02 -24.03
N PHE A 387 -33.91 19.37 -24.45
CA PHE A 387 -34.18 19.87 -25.79
C PHE A 387 -34.12 21.39 -25.81
N ALA A 388 -33.10 21.95 -26.45
CA ALA A 388 -33.07 23.36 -26.83
C ALA A 388 -33.77 23.52 -28.19
N LEU A 389 -35.01 24.01 -28.21
CA LEU A 389 -35.64 24.52 -29.42
C LEU A 389 -35.20 25.98 -29.61
N THR A 390 -34.25 26.22 -30.50
CA THR A 390 -33.95 27.58 -30.97
C THR A 390 -34.89 27.92 -32.12
N SER A 391 -35.84 28.83 -31.92
CA SER A 391 -36.52 29.50 -33.03
C SER A 391 -35.55 30.51 -33.66
N PRO A 392 -35.50 30.68 -35.00
CA PRO A 392 -34.55 31.59 -35.62
C PRO A 392 -34.84 33.07 -35.39
N GLU A 393 -36.05 33.46 -34.94
CA GLU A 393 -36.44 34.88 -34.97
C GLU A 393 -37.06 35.47 -33.71
N ASP A 394 -37.62 34.72 -32.77
CA ASP A 394 -38.14 35.32 -31.53
C ASP A 394 -38.01 34.37 -30.34
N GLY A 395 -37.24 34.81 -29.34
CA GLY A 395 -36.82 34.04 -28.18
C GLY A 395 -37.95 33.63 -27.24
N PHE A 396 -38.58 32.49 -27.53
CA PHE A 396 -39.50 31.80 -26.63
C PHE A 396 -38.83 30.52 -26.13
N ALA A 397 -38.55 30.44 -24.83
CA ALA A 397 -38.14 29.20 -24.17
C ALA A 397 -39.37 28.64 -23.45
N LEU A 398 -39.82 27.45 -23.86
CA LEU A 398 -40.87 26.71 -23.18
C LEU A 398 -40.21 25.60 -22.36
N ASP A 399 -40.24 25.74 -21.04
CA ASP A 399 -39.84 24.70 -20.10
C ASP A 399 -41.04 23.77 -19.86
N LEU A 400 -40.98 22.56 -20.42
CA LEU A 400 -42.02 21.55 -20.24
C LEU A 400 -41.53 20.52 -19.22
N THR A 401 -42.14 20.51 -18.04
CA THR A 401 -41.97 19.47 -17.02
C THR A 401 -43.21 18.56 -17.05
N GLY A 402 -43.03 17.29 -17.43
CA GLY A 402 -44.11 16.31 -17.43
C GLY A 402 -43.69 14.92 -17.94
N ASP A 403 -44.35 13.88 -17.41
CA ASP A 403 -44.26 12.48 -17.85
C ASP A 403 -44.63 12.37 -19.34
N VAL A 404 -43.72 11.84 -20.17
CA VAL A 404 -44.03 11.53 -21.57
C VAL A 404 -44.08 10.02 -21.74
N THR A 405 -45.29 9.46 -21.76
CA THR A 405 -45.50 8.09 -22.21
C THR A 405 -46.35 7.96 -23.48
N THR A 406 -46.86 9.04 -24.08
CA THR A 406 -47.29 9.09 -25.49
C THR A 406 -47.74 10.50 -25.87
N GLU A 407 -47.21 11.03 -26.97
CA GLU A 407 -47.55 12.31 -27.64
C GLU A 407 -47.42 13.59 -26.81
N VAL A 408 -46.65 14.56 -27.32
CA VAL A 408 -46.68 15.95 -26.85
C VAL A 408 -47.28 16.80 -27.96
N GLU A 409 -48.46 17.36 -27.71
CA GLU A 409 -49.07 18.39 -28.57
C GLU A 409 -48.66 19.76 -28.05
N ILE A 410 -47.92 20.51 -28.87
CA ILE A 410 -47.60 21.92 -28.60
C ILE A 410 -48.57 22.76 -29.44
N SER A 411 -49.45 23.51 -28.79
CA SER A 411 -50.38 24.44 -29.42
C SER A 411 -50.00 25.89 -29.15
N TRP A 412 -50.12 26.77 -30.14
CA TRP A 412 -49.95 28.21 -30.00
C TRP A 412 -51.04 28.98 -30.76
N GLU A 413 -51.36 30.18 -30.27
CA GLU A 413 -52.32 31.08 -30.91
C GLU A 413 -51.62 31.86 -32.04
N THR A 414 -52.18 31.79 -33.25
CA THR A 414 -51.78 32.66 -34.36
C THR A 414 -52.91 33.66 -34.68
N PRO A 415 -52.62 34.78 -35.35
CA PRO A 415 -53.65 35.73 -35.80
C PRO A 415 -54.75 35.11 -36.70
N SER A 416 -54.50 33.92 -37.27
CA SER A 416 -55.42 33.14 -38.09
C SER A 416 -56.22 32.06 -37.32
N GLY A 417 -55.96 31.88 -36.02
CA GLY A 417 -56.54 30.84 -35.18
C GLY A 417 -55.48 30.00 -34.45
N PRO A 418 -55.90 29.10 -33.55
CA PRO A 418 -54.99 28.19 -32.87
C PRO A 418 -54.36 27.24 -33.89
N ASP A 419 -53.04 27.08 -33.79
CA ASP A 419 -52.25 26.11 -34.56
C ASP A 419 -51.56 25.16 -33.58
N SER A 420 -51.35 23.91 -33.97
CA SER A 420 -50.69 22.93 -33.12
C SER A 420 -49.82 21.97 -33.93
N THR A 421 -48.76 21.48 -33.30
CA THR A 421 -47.92 20.41 -33.82
C THR A 421 -47.80 19.31 -32.78
N THR A 422 -48.18 18.10 -33.18
CA THR A 422 -48.04 16.89 -32.36
C THR A 422 -46.72 16.21 -32.67
N TYR A 423 -45.90 16.02 -31.65
CA TYR A 423 -44.68 15.23 -31.72
C TYR A 423 -44.96 13.85 -31.14
N THR A 424 -44.94 12.84 -32.00
CA THR A 424 -44.98 11.42 -31.63
C THR A 424 -43.56 10.92 -31.41
N TRP A 425 -43.33 10.27 -30.27
CA TRP A 425 -42.07 9.59 -29.94
C TRP A 425 -42.23 8.09 -30.13
#